data_AF-A0A8J5QME4-F1
#
_entry.id   AF-A0A8J5QME4-F1
#
_cell.length_a   1.000
_cell.length_b   1.000
_cell.length_c   1.000
_cell.angle_alpha   90.00
_cell.angle_beta   90.00
_cell.angle_gamma   90.00
#
_symmetry.space_group_name_H-M   'P 1'
#
loop_
_entity.id
_entity.type
_entity.pdbx_description
1 polymer ?
#
loop_
_entity_poly.entity_id
_entity_poly.type
_entity_poly.pdbx_seq_one_letter_code
_entity_poly.pdbx_strand_id
1 'polypeptide(L)'
;MELINLKLKNKYFCDQYRSGYNRYFIFVQHIFYKIIELSPWSLDMSNVILKKPPNDNDQIIVCKLSYLGSCYNLLLFLFISSTNFYILYNSTSPYFLYDSILTSTVRAKLKFIAVLCITFIPLIYICRQKLMIGVINRLKNVDIKLRNCHSYKAKKRNCYTHFIFIMNFLSFISHIVMVFFYFSKSSVIVHLIILFPDVISSWMIIQFTILLQKICKRFKSINSAISKLDIRNKFNTSDKNVTLLTESAIFEIRTIKFAFIELCEICQDSADFYGLLIIISIIHYVLIIIIRLYFVILALLQIKEPNNMIYVCAGIVNGSIIFLLLVFTSTVTKTTKE
;
A
#
# COMPACT_ATOMS: atom_id res chain seq x y z
N MET A 1 -40.57 -19.44 -2.81
CA MET A 1 -39.57 -19.52 -1.70
C MET A 1 -38.14 -19.21 -2.16
N GLU A 2 -37.73 -19.52 -3.40
CA GLU A 2 -36.39 -19.20 -3.95
C GLU A 2 -36.09 -17.70 -4.13
N LEU A 3 -37.09 -16.88 -4.49
CA LEU A 3 -36.96 -15.41 -4.60
C LEU A 3 -36.63 -14.71 -3.26
N ILE A 4 -37.04 -15.29 -2.14
CA ILE A 4 -36.75 -14.77 -0.79
C ILE A 4 -35.32 -15.14 -0.38
N ASN A 5 -34.83 -16.30 -0.80
CA ASN A 5 -33.44 -16.71 -0.58
C ASN A 5 -32.43 -15.90 -1.41
N LEU A 6 -32.78 -15.48 -2.63
CA LEU A 6 -31.94 -14.59 -3.46
C LEU A 6 -31.84 -13.16 -2.87
N LYS A 7 -32.94 -12.59 -2.38
CA LYS A 7 -32.93 -11.27 -1.71
C LYS A 7 -32.17 -11.28 -0.37
N LEU A 8 -32.20 -12.38 0.37
CA LEU A 8 -31.43 -12.53 1.61
C LEU A 8 -29.93 -12.75 1.33
N LYS A 9 -29.54 -13.46 0.27
CA LYS A 9 -28.12 -13.72 -0.06
C LYS A 9 -27.37 -12.47 -0.55
N ASN A 10 -28.02 -11.59 -1.33
CA ASN A 10 -27.44 -10.29 -1.73
C ASN A 10 -27.20 -9.35 -0.52
N LYS A 11 -27.90 -9.56 0.60
CA LYS A 11 -27.82 -8.72 1.80
C LYS A 11 -26.48 -8.87 2.55
N TYR A 12 -25.81 -10.03 2.45
CA TYR A 12 -24.65 -10.37 3.28
C TYR A 12 -23.28 -10.01 2.70
N PHE A 13 -23.18 -9.77 1.39
CA PHE A 13 -21.93 -9.34 0.76
C PHE A 13 -21.80 -7.81 0.74
N CYS A 14 -22.94 -7.12 0.68
CA CYS A 14 -23.01 -5.68 0.83
C CYS A 14 -22.40 -5.22 2.16
N ASP A 15 -22.35 -6.07 3.20
CA ASP A 15 -21.83 -5.73 4.53
C ASP A 15 -20.34 -5.32 4.60
N GLN A 16 -19.49 -5.76 3.66
CA GLN A 16 -18.12 -5.26 3.61
C GLN A 16 -18.07 -3.77 3.19
N TYR A 17 -19.07 -3.29 2.45
CA TYR A 17 -19.29 -1.88 2.14
C TYR A 17 -20.49 -1.28 2.88
N ARG A 18 -21.21 -1.99 3.75
CA ARG A 18 -22.45 -1.47 4.41
C ARG A 18 -22.18 -0.88 5.77
N SER A 19 -21.15 -1.35 6.47
CA SER A 19 -20.69 -0.67 7.67
C SER A 19 -20.16 0.70 7.25
N GLY A 20 -20.90 1.76 7.59
CA GLY A 20 -20.50 3.14 7.27
C GLY A 20 -19.04 3.41 7.62
N TYR A 21 -18.57 2.83 8.72
CA TYR A 21 -17.16 2.85 9.15
C TYR A 21 -16.16 2.45 8.05
N ASN A 22 -16.39 1.35 7.32
CA ASN A 22 -15.43 0.90 6.31
C ASN A 22 -15.39 1.84 5.09
N ARG A 23 -16.54 2.46 4.72
CA ARG A 23 -16.56 3.49 3.67
C ARG A 23 -15.77 4.73 4.10
N TYR A 24 -16.01 5.21 5.33
CA TYR A 24 -15.27 6.34 5.88
C TYR A 24 -13.78 6.05 5.96
N PHE A 25 -13.40 4.85 6.39
CA PHE A 25 -11.99 4.47 6.46
C PHE A 25 -11.32 4.46 5.09
N ILE A 26 -11.94 3.85 4.07
CA ILE A 26 -11.42 3.85 2.69
C ILE A 26 -11.31 5.29 2.15
N PHE A 27 -12.27 6.14 2.48
CA PHE A 27 -12.25 7.55 2.09
C PHE A 27 -11.10 8.32 2.75
N VAL A 28 -10.93 8.19 4.07
CA VAL A 28 -9.81 8.77 4.81
C VAL A 28 -8.47 8.28 4.28
N GLN A 29 -8.35 6.97 4.03
CA GLN A 29 -7.17 6.36 3.44
C GLN A 29 -6.86 6.94 2.06
N HIS A 30 -7.88 7.13 1.21
CA HIS A 30 -7.69 7.73 -0.11
C HIS A 30 -7.28 9.20 -0.05
N ILE A 31 -7.93 10.01 0.80
CA ILE A 31 -7.54 11.41 1.01
C ILE A 31 -6.08 11.46 1.45
N PHE A 32 -5.72 10.64 2.42
CA PHE A 32 -4.37 10.60 2.95
C PHE A 32 -3.34 10.23 1.87
N TYR A 33 -3.58 9.18 1.07
CA TYR A 33 -2.71 8.87 -0.07
C TYR A 33 -2.71 9.94 -1.15
N LYS A 34 -3.79 10.70 -1.30
CA LYS A 34 -3.85 11.81 -2.24
C LYS A 34 -2.98 12.99 -1.78
N ILE A 35 -2.98 13.27 -0.46
CA ILE A 35 -2.12 14.31 0.16
C ILE A 35 -0.64 13.93 0.04
N ILE A 36 -0.30 12.66 0.20
CA ILE A 36 1.09 12.14 0.07
C ILE A 36 1.41 11.73 -1.38
N GLU A 37 0.52 12.03 -2.33
CA GLU A 37 0.74 11.83 -3.77
C GLU A 37 0.90 10.39 -4.26
N LEU A 38 0.59 9.42 -3.40
CA LEU A 38 0.46 8.01 -3.74
C LEU A 38 -0.93 7.68 -4.33
N SER A 39 -1.74 8.69 -4.66
CA SER A 39 -3.03 8.49 -5.35
C SER A 39 -3.39 9.69 -6.25
N PRO A 40 -2.60 9.98 -7.30
CA PRO A 40 -2.82 11.08 -8.24
C PRO A 40 -4.02 10.86 -9.17
N TRP A 41 -4.80 9.79 -8.99
CA TRP A 41 -6.04 9.56 -9.75
C TRP A 41 -7.26 10.10 -9.00
N SER A 42 -8.29 10.46 -9.77
CA SER A 42 -9.59 10.81 -9.23
C SER A 42 -10.41 9.55 -8.99
N LEU A 43 -10.96 9.40 -7.79
CA LEU A 43 -12.05 8.46 -7.52
C LEU A 43 -13.38 9.19 -7.69
N ASP A 44 -14.26 8.65 -8.52
CA ASP A 44 -15.66 9.09 -8.55
C ASP A 44 -16.38 8.60 -7.28
N MET A 45 -16.44 9.47 -6.27
CA MET A 45 -17.04 9.21 -4.95
C MET A 45 -18.41 9.85 -4.77
N SER A 46 -19.03 10.32 -5.86
CA SER A 46 -20.38 10.93 -5.85
C SER A 46 -21.40 10.09 -5.07
N ASN A 47 -21.34 8.77 -5.22
CA ASN A 47 -22.23 7.80 -4.56
C ASN A 47 -21.89 7.46 -3.10
N VAL A 48 -20.75 7.93 -2.57
CA VAL A 48 -20.40 7.76 -1.14
C VAL A 48 -20.98 8.90 -0.30
N ILE A 49 -21.02 10.11 -0.86
CA ILE A 49 -21.45 11.34 -0.17
C ILE A 49 -22.98 11.47 -0.24
N LEU A 50 -23.56 11.23 -1.41
CA LEU A 50 -25.00 11.10 -1.56
C LEU A 50 -25.38 9.74 -0.97
N LYS A 51 -25.99 9.70 0.21
CA LYS A 51 -26.54 8.49 0.87
C LYS A 51 -27.67 7.82 0.07
N LYS A 52 -27.61 7.79 -1.27
CA LYS A 52 -28.57 7.10 -2.10
C LYS A 52 -28.52 5.59 -1.79
N PRO A 53 -29.69 4.94 -1.63
CA PRO A 53 -29.74 3.50 -1.54
C PRO A 53 -29.08 2.92 -2.79
N PRO A 54 -28.18 1.93 -2.63
CA PRO A 54 -27.45 1.41 -3.77
C PRO A 54 -28.41 0.64 -4.68
N ASN A 55 -28.67 1.16 -5.87
CA ASN A 55 -29.08 0.32 -6.98
C ASN A 55 -27.89 -0.58 -7.34
N ASP A 56 -28.16 -1.86 -7.62
CA ASP A 56 -27.13 -2.89 -7.82
C ASP A 56 -26.12 -2.55 -8.94
N ASN A 57 -26.48 -1.65 -9.85
CA ASN A 57 -25.64 -1.20 -10.97
C ASN A 57 -24.88 0.12 -10.74
N ASP A 58 -25.21 0.93 -9.72
CA ASP A 58 -24.69 2.31 -9.57
C ASP A 58 -23.41 2.40 -8.72
N GLN A 59 -22.90 1.31 -8.16
CA GLN A 59 -21.71 1.35 -7.29
C GLN A 59 -20.36 1.31 -8.04
N ILE A 60 -20.32 1.64 -9.33
CA ILE A 60 -19.09 1.59 -10.11
C ILE A 60 -18.27 2.88 -9.89
N ILE A 61 -17.69 3.05 -8.69
CA ILE A 61 -16.47 3.86 -8.47
C ILE A 61 -15.42 3.46 -9.53
N VAL A 62 -15.16 4.32 -10.51
CA VAL A 62 -14.10 4.14 -11.51
C VAL A 62 -12.94 5.08 -11.16
N CYS A 63 -11.71 4.57 -11.21
CA CYS A 63 -10.52 5.40 -11.11
C CYS A 63 -10.21 6.00 -12.48
N LYS A 64 -10.06 7.32 -12.56
CA LYS A 64 -9.64 8.02 -13.78
C LYS A 64 -8.33 8.78 -13.55
N LEU A 65 -7.54 8.91 -14.61
CA LEU A 65 -6.33 9.72 -14.59
C LEU A 65 -6.72 11.19 -14.34
N SER A 66 -6.05 11.84 -13.39
CA SER A 66 -6.24 13.27 -13.12
C SER A 66 -5.00 14.03 -13.57
N TYR A 67 -5.15 14.89 -14.58
CA TYR A 67 -4.05 15.72 -15.08
C TYR A 67 -3.49 16.64 -14.00
N LEU A 68 -4.37 17.24 -13.18
CA LEU A 68 -3.97 18.05 -12.02
C LEU A 68 -3.18 17.22 -11.00
N GLY A 69 -3.56 15.96 -10.79
CA GLY A 69 -2.83 15.04 -9.92
C GLY A 69 -1.44 14.73 -10.47
N SER A 70 -1.31 14.49 -11.78
CA SER A 70 -0.01 14.28 -12.41
C SER A 70 0.88 15.53 -12.39
N CYS A 71 0.32 16.73 -12.60
CA CYS A 71 1.06 17.99 -12.49
C CYS A 71 1.55 18.24 -11.05
N TYR A 72 0.70 17.97 -10.06
CA TYR A 72 1.05 18.08 -8.65
C TYR A 72 2.22 17.14 -8.32
N ASN A 73 2.14 15.87 -8.74
CA ASN A 73 3.23 14.92 -8.53
C ASN A 73 4.55 15.34 -9.18
N LEU A 74 4.50 15.95 -10.36
CA LEU A 74 5.69 16.47 -11.02
C LEU A 74 6.33 17.61 -10.21
N LEU A 75 5.52 18.53 -9.68
CA LEU A 75 6.01 19.62 -8.83
C LEU A 75 6.64 19.10 -7.54
N LEU A 76 6.04 18.09 -6.90
CA LEU A 76 6.60 17.48 -5.71
C LEU A 76 7.90 16.73 -6.00
N PHE A 77 7.96 15.99 -7.11
CA PHE A 77 9.21 15.36 -7.56
C PHE A 77 10.33 16.40 -7.68
N LEU A 78 10.06 17.54 -8.33
CA LEU A 78 11.02 18.62 -8.47
C LEU A 78 11.42 19.20 -7.10
N PHE A 79 10.45 19.44 -6.22
CA PHE A 79 10.68 19.97 -4.87
C PHE A 79 11.49 19.01 -3.97
N ILE A 80 11.16 17.72 -3.98
CA ILE A 80 11.90 16.68 -3.25
C ILE A 80 13.32 16.60 -3.80
N SER A 81 13.48 16.58 -5.12
CA SER A 81 14.78 16.48 -5.76
C SER A 81 15.64 17.69 -5.41
N SER A 82 15.13 18.91 -5.64
CA SER A 82 15.86 20.14 -5.34
C SER A 82 16.27 20.23 -3.89
N THR A 83 15.37 19.87 -2.96
CA THR A 83 15.67 19.99 -1.54
C THR A 83 16.64 18.92 -1.06
N ASN A 84 16.54 17.69 -1.55
CA ASN A 84 17.52 16.65 -1.22
C ASN A 84 18.91 16.97 -1.77
N PHE A 85 19.01 17.53 -2.99
CA PHE A 85 20.29 18.02 -3.52
C PHE A 85 20.83 19.18 -2.69
N TYR A 86 19.99 20.13 -2.29
CA TYR A 86 20.38 21.23 -1.41
C TYR A 86 20.88 20.73 -0.05
N ILE A 87 20.19 19.76 0.56
CA ILE A 87 20.61 19.15 1.83
C ILE A 87 21.93 18.42 1.63
N LEU A 88 22.09 17.65 0.55
CA LEU A 88 23.35 16.96 0.27
C LEU A 88 24.51 17.95 0.17
N TYR A 89 24.34 19.01 -0.61
CA TYR A 89 25.33 20.08 -0.84
C TYR A 89 25.70 20.82 0.45
N ASN A 90 24.72 21.14 1.31
CA ASN A 90 25.00 21.84 2.56
C ASN A 90 25.37 20.91 3.73
N SER A 91 25.15 19.60 3.59
CA SER A 91 25.50 18.63 4.63
C SER A 91 26.99 18.28 4.68
N THR A 92 27.82 18.87 3.81
CA THR A 92 29.27 19.03 4.01
C THR A 92 29.51 20.05 5.13
N SER A 93 29.15 19.63 6.34
CA SER A 93 29.36 20.38 7.55
C SER A 93 30.83 20.29 7.98
N PRO A 94 31.51 21.41 8.30
CA PRO A 94 32.88 21.43 8.81
C PRO A 94 32.99 20.95 10.28
N TYR A 95 31.89 20.57 10.93
CA TYR A 95 31.84 20.25 12.37
C TYR A 95 32.38 18.86 12.75
N PHE A 96 33.03 18.13 11.85
CA PHE A 96 33.59 16.80 12.14
C PHE A 96 35.06 16.71 11.72
N LEU A 97 35.90 17.53 12.35
CA LEU A 97 37.36 17.58 12.21
C LEU A 97 38.11 16.26 12.52
N TYR A 98 37.42 15.22 12.99
CA TYR A 98 37.98 13.91 13.34
C TYR A 98 37.48 12.74 12.48
N ASP A 99 36.69 12.99 11.43
CA ASP A 99 36.32 11.91 10.50
C ASP A 99 37.50 11.60 9.58
N SER A 100 37.94 10.35 9.56
CA SER A 100 38.88 9.87 8.54
C SER A 100 38.33 10.16 7.14
N ILE A 101 39.23 10.41 6.17
CA ILE A 101 38.85 10.62 4.76
C ILE A 101 37.94 9.49 4.26
N LEU A 102 38.19 8.26 4.73
CA LEU A 102 37.40 7.08 4.41
C LEU A 102 35.96 7.16 4.94
N THR A 103 35.75 7.48 6.21
CA THR A 103 34.40 7.57 6.82
C THR A 103 33.56 8.69 6.20
N SER A 104 34.20 9.83 5.90
CA SER A 104 33.56 10.94 5.19
C SER A 104 33.12 10.52 3.77
N THR A 105 34.01 9.87 3.01
CA THR A 105 33.74 9.41 1.65
C THR A 105 32.61 8.37 1.60
N VAL A 106 32.65 7.38 2.51
CA VAL A 106 31.59 6.37 2.60
C VAL A 106 30.25 7.02 2.92
N ARG A 107 30.20 7.95 3.89
CA ARG A 107 28.97 8.65 4.26
C ARG A 107 28.40 9.47 3.10
N ALA A 108 29.25 10.20 2.37
CA ALA A 108 28.82 10.98 1.21
C ALA A 108 28.19 10.08 0.13
N LYS A 109 28.82 8.93 -0.16
CA LYS A 109 28.29 7.94 -1.11
C LYS A 109 26.95 7.36 -0.66
N LEU A 110 26.82 6.95 0.61
CA LEU A 110 25.55 6.40 1.13
C LEU A 110 24.42 7.43 1.08
N LYS A 111 24.71 8.70 1.45
CA LYS A 111 23.74 9.80 1.34
C LYS A 111 23.33 10.06 -0.11
N PHE A 112 24.29 10.10 -1.03
CA PHE A 112 24.01 10.30 -2.45
C PHE A 112 23.11 9.19 -3.02
N ILE A 113 23.39 7.93 -2.68
CA ILE A 113 22.55 6.80 -3.09
C ILE A 113 21.14 6.92 -2.49
N ALA A 114 21.02 7.27 -1.20
CA ALA A 114 19.72 7.46 -0.56
C ALA A 114 18.90 8.59 -1.25
N VAL A 115 19.54 9.70 -1.60
CA VAL A 115 18.92 10.81 -2.35
C VAL A 115 18.44 10.34 -3.73
N LEU A 116 19.25 9.57 -4.45
CA LEU A 116 18.84 8.98 -5.72
C LEU A 116 17.63 8.05 -5.55
N CYS A 117 17.66 7.15 -4.56
CA CYS A 117 16.54 6.25 -4.27
C CYS A 117 15.22 7.02 -4.04
N ILE A 118 15.27 8.05 -3.20
CA ILE A 118 14.11 8.88 -2.86
C ILE A 118 13.52 9.58 -4.08
N THR A 119 14.38 10.11 -4.96
CA THR A 119 13.94 10.90 -6.11
C THR A 119 13.34 10.03 -7.22
N PHE A 120 13.81 8.79 -7.37
CA PHE A 120 13.25 7.85 -8.34
C PHE A 120 11.83 7.40 -8.01
N ILE A 121 11.45 7.35 -6.73
CA ILE A 121 10.11 6.89 -6.30
C ILE A 121 8.98 7.71 -6.95
N PRO A 122 8.87 9.03 -6.72
CA PRO A 122 7.80 9.84 -7.30
C PRO A 122 7.89 9.87 -8.84
N LEU A 123 9.10 9.84 -9.42
CA LEU A 123 9.28 9.78 -10.87
C LEU A 123 8.65 8.53 -11.48
N ILE A 124 9.00 7.35 -10.95
CA ILE A 124 8.42 6.07 -11.39
C ILE A 124 6.90 6.07 -11.19
N TYR A 125 6.43 6.64 -10.07
CA TYR A 125 5.01 6.75 -9.77
C TYR A 125 4.25 7.55 -10.83
N ILE A 126 4.80 8.68 -11.27
CA ILE A 126 4.24 9.51 -12.36
C ILE A 126 4.25 8.73 -13.67
N CYS A 127 5.40 8.14 -14.05
CA CYS A 127 5.57 7.45 -15.32
C CYS A 127 4.63 6.24 -15.44
N ARG A 128 4.38 5.53 -14.34
CA ARG A 128 3.60 4.27 -14.35
C ARG A 128 2.19 4.43 -13.79
N GLN A 129 1.71 5.64 -13.52
CA GLN A 129 0.39 5.90 -12.92
C GLN A 129 -0.75 5.19 -13.66
N LYS A 130 -0.73 5.15 -15.00
CA LYS A 130 -1.77 4.51 -15.82
C LYS A 130 -1.92 3.03 -15.51
N LEU A 131 -0.80 2.34 -15.27
CA LEU A 131 -0.78 0.91 -14.99
C LEU A 131 -1.45 0.63 -13.63
N MET A 132 -1.14 1.40 -12.59
CA MET A 132 -1.78 1.26 -11.28
C MET A 132 -3.29 1.53 -11.32
N ILE A 133 -3.72 2.54 -12.09
CA ILE A 133 -5.16 2.79 -12.32
C ILE A 133 -5.82 1.58 -12.99
N GLY A 134 -5.15 1.00 -14.00
CA GLY A 134 -5.57 -0.23 -14.67
C GLY A 134 -5.76 -1.37 -13.67
N VAL A 135 -4.75 -1.66 -12.84
CA VAL A 135 -4.80 -2.66 -11.77
C VAL A 135 -6.02 -2.48 -10.87
N ILE A 136 -6.26 -1.27 -10.35
CA ILE A 136 -7.38 -1.02 -9.42
C ILE A 136 -8.73 -1.23 -10.13
N ASN A 137 -8.88 -0.75 -11.36
CA ASN A 137 -10.13 -0.88 -12.12
C ASN A 137 -10.40 -2.33 -12.51
N ARG A 138 -9.39 -3.08 -12.97
CA ARG A 138 -9.49 -4.51 -13.30
C ARG A 138 -9.83 -5.34 -12.07
N LEU A 139 -9.19 -5.07 -10.93
CA LEU A 139 -9.47 -5.73 -9.66
C LEU A 139 -10.93 -5.55 -9.23
N LYS A 140 -11.50 -4.38 -9.51
CA LYS A 140 -12.92 -4.12 -9.29
C LYS A 140 -13.82 -4.86 -10.28
N ASN A 141 -13.44 -4.93 -11.56
CA ASN A 141 -14.18 -5.68 -12.56
C ASN A 141 -14.24 -7.18 -12.20
N VAL A 142 -13.15 -7.73 -11.65
CA VAL A 142 -13.13 -9.08 -11.09
C VAL A 142 -14.18 -9.23 -9.98
N ASP A 143 -14.26 -8.28 -9.04
CA ASP A 143 -15.26 -8.32 -7.96
C ASP A 143 -16.71 -8.28 -8.50
N ILE A 144 -16.96 -7.46 -9.53
CA ILE A 144 -18.28 -7.36 -10.16
C ILE A 144 -18.65 -8.68 -10.82
N LYS A 145 -17.73 -9.31 -11.56
CA LYS A 145 -17.98 -10.59 -12.22
C LYS A 145 -18.16 -11.73 -11.21
N LEU A 146 -17.32 -11.79 -10.18
CA LEU A 146 -17.42 -12.82 -9.12
C LEU A 146 -18.69 -12.67 -8.28
N ARG A 147 -19.29 -11.48 -8.20
CA ARG A 147 -20.60 -11.26 -7.52
C ARG A 147 -21.69 -12.14 -8.11
N ASN A 148 -21.64 -12.40 -9.41
CA ASN A 148 -22.66 -13.18 -10.11
C ASN A 148 -22.52 -14.70 -9.87
N CYS A 149 -21.46 -15.16 -9.20
CA CYS A 149 -21.26 -16.58 -8.87
C CYS A 149 -21.92 -16.96 -7.53
N HIS A 150 -22.79 -17.97 -7.52
CA HIS A 150 -23.47 -18.39 -6.28
C HIS A 150 -22.55 -19.04 -5.24
N SER A 151 -21.46 -19.65 -5.70
CA SER A 151 -20.43 -20.31 -4.89
C SER A 151 -19.47 -19.32 -4.20
N TYR A 152 -19.39 -18.08 -4.70
CA TYR A 152 -18.50 -17.04 -4.20
C TYR A 152 -19.05 -16.41 -2.92
N LYS A 153 -18.23 -16.46 -1.86
CA LYS A 153 -18.45 -15.69 -0.63
C LYS A 153 -17.20 -14.85 -0.37
N ALA A 154 -17.34 -13.53 -0.28
CA ALA A 154 -16.26 -12.71 0.23
C ALA A 154 -16.07 -13.11 1.67
N LYS A 155 -14.82 -13.41 2.02
CA LYS A 155 -14.43 -13.45 3.42
C LYS A 155 -14.75 -12.09 4.06
N LYS A 156 -15.21 -12.11 5.31
CA LYS A 156 -15.54 -10.90 6.09
C LYS A 156 -14.36 -9.93 6.26
N ARG A 157 -14.69 -8.74 6.77
CA ARG A 157 -13.86 -7.57 7.14
C ARG A 157 -12.38 -7.90 7.40
N ASN A 158 -11.49 -7.20 6.71
CA ASN A 158 -10.04 -7.33 6.93
C ASN A 158 -9.61 -6.33 8.01
N CYS A 159 -9.73 -6.70 9.29
CA CYS A 159 -9.23 -5.86 10.38
C CYS A 159 -7.71 -5.66 10.27
N TYR A 160 -7.00 -6.64 9.70
CA TYR A 160 -5.55 -6.57 9.51
C TYR A 160 -5.09 -5.41 8.62
N THR A 161 -5.77 -5.11 7.51
CA THR A 161 -5.41 -3.96 6.65
C THR A 161 -5.61 -2.63 7.36
N HIS A 162 -6.64 -2.54 8.21
CA HIS A 162 -6.90 -1.34 9.02
C HIS A 162 -5.83 -1.18 10.09
N PHE A 163 -5.49 -2.27 10.78
CA PHE A 163 -4.45 -2.30 11.79
C PHE A 163 -3.10 -1.84 11.24
N ILE A 164 -2.66 -2.42 10.11
CA ILE A 164 -1.39 -2.04 9.46
C ILE A 164 -1.38 -0.54 9.13
N PHE A 165 -2.46 -0.02 8.52
CA PHE A 165 -2.56 1.40 8.17
C PHE A 165 -2.51 2.31 9.41
N ILE A 166 -3.26 1.97 10.46
CA ILE A 166 -3.30 2.74 11.72
C ILE A 166 -1.94 2.74 12.40
N MET A 167 -1.27 1.58 12.49
CA MET A 167 0.06 1.49 13.10
C MET A 167 1.09 2.34 12.35
N ASN A 168 1.05 2.31 11.01
CA ASN A 168 1.93 3.17 10.20
C ASN A 168 1.59 4.66 10.36
N PHE A 169 0.30 4.99 10.48
CA PHE A 169 -0.15 6.36 10.73
C PHE A 169 0.34 6.88 12.09
N LEU A 170 0.21 6.07 13.15
CA LEU A 170 0.71 6.42 14.48
C LEU A 170 2.23 6.59 14.49
N SER A 171 2.96 5.73 13.78
CA SER A 171 4.40 5.89 13.58
C SER A 171 4.71 7.22 12.88
N PHE A 172 4.01 7.57 11.82
CA PHE A 172 4.18 8.86 11.13
C PHE A 172 3.94 10.06 12.06
N ILE A 173 2.85 10.06 12.83
CA ILE A 173 2.56 11.12 13.79
C ILE A 173 3.65 11.20 14.87
N SER A 174 4.12 10.05 15.38
CA SER A 174 5.23 10.00 16.33
C SER A 174 6.48 10.67 15.76
N HIS A 175 6.84 10.41 14.50
CA HIS A 175 7.98 11.08 13.85
C HIS A 175 7.80 12.59 13.76
N ILE A 176 6.62 13.07 13.35
CA ILE A 176 6.34 14.51 13.28
C ILE A 176 6.50 15.15 14.66
N VAL A 177 5.88 14.55 15.67
CA VAL A 177 5.93 15.03 17.07
C VAL A 177 7.39 15.11 17.54
N MET A 178 8.20 14.07 17.29
CA MET A 178 9.63 14.08 17.64
C MET A 178 10.39 15.21 16.95
N VAL A 179 10.10 15.50 15.68
CA VAL A 179 10.73 16.60 14.95
C VAL A 179 10.41 17.95 15.58
N PHE A 180 9.15 18.18 15.98
CA PHE A 180 8.74 19.44 16.61
C PHE A 180 9.30 19.65 18.01
N PHE A 181 9.41 18.60 18.83
CA PHE A 181 9.90 18.73 20.20
C PHE A 181 11.42 18.88 20.29
N TYR A 182 12.16 18.29 19.35
CA TYR A 182 13.60 18.16 19.49
C TYR A 182 14.39 19.22 18.72
N PHE A 183 13.90 19.66 17.55
CA PHE A 183 14.64 20.59 16.71
C PHE A 183 14.29 22.03 17.04
N SER A 184 15.31 22.89 17.12
CA SER A 184 15.14 24.34 17.25
C SER A 184 14.32 24.90 16.09
N LYS A 185 13.64 26.04 16.29
CA LYS A 185 12.70 26.63 15.31
C LYS A 185 13.27 26.76 13.88
N SER A 186 14.55 27.14 13.71
CA SER A 186 15.13 27.27 12.35
C SER A 186 15.45 25.92 11.70
N SER A 187 15.58 24.85 12.49
CA SER A 187 15.93 23.51 12.02
C SER A 187 14.73 22.57 11.81
N VAL A 188 13.54 22.89 12.35
CA VAL A 188 12.33 22.05 12.20
C VAL A 188 11.96 21.85 10.73
N ILE A 189 11.96 22.93 9.94
CA ILE A 189 11.56 22.87 8.51
C ILE A 189 12.49 21.93 7.74
N VAL A 190 13.80 22.04 7.96
CA VAL A 190 14.80 21.18 7.29
C VAL A 190 14.57 19.71 7.64
N HIS A 191 14.30 19.39 8.91
CA HIS A 191 14.06 18.02 9.34
C HIS A 191 12.72 17.46 8.86
N LEU A 192 11.67 18.28 8.75
CA LEU A 192 10.41 17.87 8.13
C LEU A 192 10.61 17.51 6.66
N ILE A 193 11.45 18.27 5.94
CA ILE A 193 11.74 17.97 4.53
C ILE A 193 12.56 16.68 4.40
N ILE A 194 13.51 16.42 5.31
CA ILE A 194 14.25 15.15 5.36
C ILE A 194 13.33 13.96 5.68
N LEU A 195 12.33 14.15 6.54
CA LEU A 195 11.37 13.11 6.93
C LEU A 195 10.44 12.70 5.78
N PHE A 196 10.09 13.64 4.91
CA PHE A 196 9.06 13.44 3.91
C PHE A 196 9.33 12.29 2.91
N PRO A 197 10.56 12.10 2.41
CA PRO A 197 10.93 10.89 1.67
C PRO A 197 10.73 9.56 2.39
N ASP A 198 11.05 9.51 3.69
CA ASP A 198 10.84 8.31 4.52
C ASP A 198 9.35 8.00 4.64
N VAL A 199 8.52 9.05 4.69
CA VAL A 199 7.06 8.94 4.72
C VAL A 199 6.55 8.35 3.42
N ILE A 200 6.94 8.90 2.26
CA ILE A 200 6.52 8.38 0.95
C ILE A 200 6.89 6.90 0.79
N SER A 201 8.14 6.55 1.11
CA SER A 201 8.64 5.17 1.00
C SER A 201 7.85 4.21 1.88
N SER A 202 7.55 4.62 3.12
CA SER A 202 6.79 3.81 4.07
C SER A 202 5.37 3.56 3.58
N TRP A 203 4.69 4.62 3.20
CA TRP A 203 3.31 4.55 2.75
C TRP A 203 3.14 3.78 1.44
N MET A 204 4.13 3.81 0.57
CA MET A 204 4.15 3.00 -0.64
C MET A 204 4.27 1.50 -0.33
N ILE A 205 5.14 1.09 0.62
CA ILE A 205 5.20 -0.30 1.08
C ILE A 205 3.87 -0.75 1.69
N ILE A 206 3.23 0.11 2.49
CA ILE A 206 1.90 -0.16 3.05
C ILE A 206 0.83 -0.29 1.95
N GLN A 207 0.86 0.60 0.95
CA GLN A 207 -0.07 0.57 -0.18
C GLN A 207 0.05 -0.74 -0.95
N PHE A 208 1.27 -1.17 -1.25
CA PHE A 208 1.53 -2.44 -1.92
C PHE A 208 1.09 -3.64 -1.08
N THR A 209 1.43 -3.64 0.22
CA THR A 209 1.01 -4.68 1.18
C THR A 209 -0.51 -4.84 1.20
N ILE A 210 -1.25 -3.73 1.24
CA ILE A 210 -2.72 -3.73 1.25
C ILE A 210 -3.27 -4.25 -0.09
N LEU A 211 -2.67 -3.87 -1.22
CA LEU A 211 -3.04 -4.38 -2.54
C LEU A 211 -2.83 -5.89 -2.63
N LEU A 212 -1.67 -6.39 -2.18
CA LEU A 212 -1.35 -7.80 -2.21
C LEU A 212 -2.32 -8.63 -1.37
N GLN A 213 -2.65 -8.16 -0.16
CA GLN A 213 -3.67 -8.82 0.68
C GLN A 213 -5.05 -8.84 0.04
N LYS A 214 -5.42 -7.76 -0.65
CA LYS A 214 -6.66 -7.67 -1.42
C LYS A 214 -6.68 -8.71 -2.53
N ILE A 215 -5.58 -8.90 -3.27
CA ILE A 215 -5.48 -9.90 -4.33
C ILE A 215 -5.52 -11.32 -3.76
N CYS A 216 -4.71 -11.64 -2.74
CA CYS A 216 -4.66 -12.96 -2.09
C CYS A 216 -6.02 -13.40 -1.55
N LYS A 217 -6.77 -12.45 -0.96
CA LYS A 217 -8.11 -12.72 -0.46
C LYS A 217 -9.05 -13.18 -1.58
N ARG A 218 -8.89 -12.65 -2.80
CA ARG A 218 -9.70 -13.04 -3.96
C ARG A 218 -9.29 -14.40 -4.48
N PHE A 219 -8.00 -14.70 -4.59
CA PHE A 219 -7.52 -16.06 -4.90
C PHE A 219 -8.08 -17.09 -3.92
N LYS A 220 -8.02 -16.82 -2.60
CA LYS A 220 -8.64 -17.69 -1.59
C LYS A 220 -10.14 -17.87 -1.77
N SER A 221 -10.86 -16.80 -2.09
CA SER A 221 -12.30 -16.88 -2.31
C SER A 221 -12.64 -17.64 -3.60
N ILE A 222 -11.82 -17.53 -4.64
CA ILE A 222 -11.90 -18.35 -5.86
C ILE A 222 -11.63 -19.82 -5.53
N ASN A 223 -10.54 -20.14 -4.83
CA ASN A 223 -10.22 -21.52 -4.45
C ASN A 223 -11.36 -22.12 -3.62
N SER A 224 -11.93 -21.36 -2.68
CA SER A 224 -13.10 -21.80 -1.93
C SER A 224 -14.36 -21.97 -2.79
N ALA A 225 -14.53 -21.20 -3.86
CA ALA A 225 -15.63 -21.37 -4.81
C ALA A 225 -15.44 -22.65 -5.64
N ILE A 226 -14.23 -22.90 -6.13
CA ILE A 226 -13.85 -24.13 -6.86
C ILE A 226 -14.12 -25.37 -6.00
N SER A 227 -13.68 -25.39 -4.73
CA SER A 227 -13.92 -26.54 -3.83
C SER A 227 -15.42 -26.83 -3.62
N LYS A 228 -16.28 -25.82 -3.65
CA LYS A 228 -17.74 -26.02 -3.52
C LYS A 228 -18.39 -26.54 -4.79
N LEU A 229 -17.84 -26.22 -5.95
CA LEU A 229 -18.29 -26.77 -7.23
C LEU A 229 -18.04 -28.28 -7.29
N ASP A 230 -16.88 -28.75 -6.82
CA ASP A 230 -16.57 -30.19 -6.73
C ASP A 230 -17.58 -30.95 -5.85
N ILE A 231 -17.98 -30.34 -4.73
CA ILE A 231 -18.97 -30.92 -3.81
C ILE A 231 -20.36 -30.96 -4.45
N ARG A 232 -20.81 -29.89 -5.12
CA ARG A 232 -22.15 -29.84 -5.74
C ARG A 232 -22.33 -30.89 -6.84
N ASN A 233 -21.27 -31.21 -7.57
CA ASN A 233 -21.31 -32.24 -8.62
C ASN A 233 -21.43 -33.66 -8.05
N LYS A 234 -20.92 -33.92 -6.85
CA LYS A 234 -21.02 -35.25 -6.21
C LYS A 234 -22.40 -35.58 -5.64
N PHE A 235 -23.21 -34.57 -5.29
CA PHE A 235 -24.49 -34.77 -4.58
C PHE A 235 -25.75 -34.77 -5.48
N ASN A 236 -25.65 -34.43 -6.77
CA ASN A 236 -26.82 -34.17 -7.64
C ASN A 236 -27.02 -35.19 -8.78
N THR A 237 -26.77 -36.49 -8.52
CA THR A 237 -27.05 -37.60 -9.45
C THR A 237 -28.55 -37.95 -9.52
N SER A 238 -29.38 -37.01 -9.98
CA SER A 238 -30.81 -37.22 -10.28
C SER A 238 -31.12 -36.66 -11.67
N ASP A 239 -31.41 -37.56 -12.61
CA ASP A 239 -31.30 -37.38 -14.08
C ASP A 239 -32.08 -36.21 -14.71
N LYS A 240 -33.10 -35.64 -14.05
CA LYS A 240 -33.90 -34.54 -14.62
C LYS A 240 -33.40 -33.14 -14.30
N ASN A 241 -32.57 -32.98 -13.27
CA ASN A 241 -31.98 -31.69 -12.89
C ASN A 241 -30.58 -31.47 -13.48
N VAL A 242 -30.02 -32.49 -14.13
CA VAL A 242 -28.63 -32.50 -14.61
C VAL A 242 -28.38 -31.42 -15.65
N THR A 243 -29.26 -31.26 -16.65
CA THR A 243 -29.07 -30.35 -17.80
C THR A 243 -29.01 -28.86 -17.41
N LEU A 244 -29.98 -28.36 -16.63
CA LEU A 244 -29.98 -26.98 -16.10
C LEU A 244 -28.84 -26.73 -15.09
N LEU A 245 -28.45 -27.75 -14.30
CA LEU A 245 -27.28 -27.65 -13.44
C LEU A 245 -25.98 -27.55 -14.24
N THR A 246 -25.87 -28.24 -15.38
CA THR A 246 -24.67 -28.15 -16.25
C THR A 246 -24.47 -26.75 -16.79
N GLU A 247 -25.51 -26.07 -17.30
CA GLU A 247 -25.33 -24.72 -17.86
C GLU A 247 -24.93 -23.70 -16.80
N SER A 248 -25.58 -23.73 -15.63
CA SER A 248 -25.23 -22.86 -14.49
C SER A 248 -23.81 -23.16 -13.97
N ALA A 249 -23.43 -24.43 -13.85
CA ALA A 249 -22.08 -24.82 -13.43
C ALA A 249 -21.02 -24.43 -14.47
N ILE A 250 -21.28 -24.61 -15.77
CA ILE A 250 -20.39 -24.18 -16.86
C ILE A 250 -20.21 -22.66 -16.83
N PHE A 251 -21.28 -21.89 -16.61
CA PHE A 251 -21.20 -20.45 -16.47
C PHE A 251 -20.37 -20.02 -15.26
N GLU A 252 -20.56 -20.66 -14.09
CA GLU A 252 -19.75 -20.40 -12.89
C GLU A 252 -18.28 -20.75 -13.12
N ILE A 253 -17.98 -21.90 -13.74
CA ILE A 253 -16.60 -22.32 -14.07
C ILE A 253 -15.94 -21.31 -15.02
N ARG A 254 -16.64 -20.89 -16.07
CA ARG A 254 -16.12 -19.87 -17.01
C ARG A 254 -15.85 -18.54 -16.30
N THR A 255 -16.74 -18.11 -15.42
CA THR A 255 -16.59 -16.86 -14.66
C THR A 255 -15.42 -16.93 -13.69
N ILE A 256 -15.27 -18.06 -12.99
CA ILE A 256 -14.14 -18.29 -12.07
C ILE A 256 -12.82 -18.35 -12.84
N LYS A 257 -12.78 -19.07 -13.98
CA LYS A 257 -11.59 -19.15 -14.84
C LYS A 257 -11.19 -17.76 -15.33
N PHE A 258 -12.14 -16.97 -15.83
CA PHE A 258 -11.90 -15.60 -16.23
C PHE A 258 -11.32 -14.77 -15.07
N ALA A 259 -11.95 -14.81 -13.90
CA ALA A 259 -11.52 -14.05 -12.73
C ALA A 259 -10.11 -14.47 -12.25
N PHE A 260 -9.79 -15.75 -12.34
CA PHE A 260 -8.47 -16.28 -11.98
C PHE A 260 -7.38 -15.74 -12.92
N ILE A 261 -7.58 -15.85 -14.24
CA ILE A 261 -6.64 -15.33 -15.25
C ILE A 261 -6.45 -13.82 -15.07
N GLU A 262 -7.55 -13.08 -14.91
CA GLU A 262 -7.51 -11.64 -14.71
C GLU A 262 -6.74 -11.25 -13.43
N LEU A 263 -6.87 -12.03 -12.34
CA LEU A 263 -6.08 -11.80 -11.13
C LEU A 263 -4.60 -12.12 -11.30
N CYS A 264 -4.24 -13.13 -12.10
CA CYS A 264 -2.85 -13.43 -12.43
C CYS A 264 -2.21 -12.26 -13.20
N GLU A 265 -2.93 -11.72 -14.19
CA GLU A 265 -2.47 -10.54 -14.93
C GLU A 265 -2.38 -9.29 -14.02
N ILE A 266 -3.34 -9.10 -13.12
CA ILE A 266 -3.26 -8.03 -12.11
C ILE A 266 -2.04 -8.21 -11.19
N CYS A 267 -1.69 -9.44 -10.81
CA CYS A 267 -0.47 -9.70 -10.04
C CYS A 267 0.79 -9.30 -10.80
N GLN A 268 0.87 -9.67 -12.09
CA GLN A 268 1.97 -9.32 -12.98
C GLN A 268 2.11 -7.79 -13.07
N ASP A 269 1.03 -7.10 -13.42
CA ASP A 269 1.00 -5.63 -13.50
C ASP A 269 1.39 -5.00 -12.15
N SER A 270 0.86 -5.51 -11.04
CA SER A 270 1.18 -5.00 -9.70
C SER A 270 2.66 -5.18 -9.35
N ALA A 271 3.26 -6.31 -9.73
CA ALA A 271 4.68 -6.59 -9.54
C ALA A 271 5.53 -5.69 -10.45
N ASP A 272 5.12 -5.46 -11.69
CA ASP A 272 5.79 -4.55 -12.61
C ASP A 272 5.77 -3.12 -12.05
N PHE A 273 4.65 -2.66 -11.50
CA PHE A 273 4.54 -1.33 -10.90
C PHE A 273 5.37 -1.18 -9.61
N TYR A 274 5.11 -2.03 -8.62
CA TYR A 274 5.68 -1.88 -7.28
C TYR A 274 7.06 -2.52 -7.12
N GLY A 275 7.44 -3.50 -7.93
CA GLY A 275 8.66 -4.30 -7.72
C GLY A 275 9.91 -3.43 -7.58
N LEU A 276 10.16 -2.56 -8.56
CA LEU A 276 11.30 -1.64 -8.53
C LEU A 276 11.19 -0.62 -7.38
N LEU A 277 9.99 -0.06 -7.16
CA LEU A 277 9.74 0.93 -6.10
C LEU A 277 10.01 0.37 -4.70
N ILE A 278 9.63 -0.89 -4.46
CA ILE A 278 9.83 -1.59 -3.20
C ILE A 278 11.32 -1.89 -2.99
N ILE A 279 12.02 -2.35 -4.03
CA ILE A 279 13.48 -2.58 -3.96
C ILE A 279 14.20 -1.28 -3.61
N ILE A 280 13.86 -0.17 -4.28
CA ILE A 280 14.43 1.15 -3.99
C ILE A 280 14.15 1.56 -2.53
N SER A 281 12.92 1.39 -2.05
CA SER A 281 12.54 1.71 -0.67
C SER A 281 13.29 0.85 0.36
N ILE A 282 13.50 -0.44 0.08
CA ILE A 282 14.27 -1.34 0.95
C ILE A 282 15.73 -0.90 1.01
N ILE A 283 16.36 -0.63 -0.15
CA ILE A 283 17.74 -0.15 -0.20
C ILE A 283 17.89 1.14 0.61
N HIS A 284 16.98 2.10 0.39
CA HIS A 284 16.93 3.36 1.14
C HIS A 284 16.88 3.13 2.66
N TYR A 285 15.98 2.27 3.14
CA TYR A 285 15.84 1.98 4.56
C TYR A 285 17.05 1.25 5.15
N VAL A 286 17.65 0.32 4.41
CA VAL A 286 18.88 -0.37 4.84
C VAL A 286 20.02 0.64 5.01
N LEU A 287 20.19 1.56 4.06
CA LEU A 287 21.21 2.62 4.13
C LEU A 287 20.98 3.52 5.34
N ILE A 288 19.74 3.96 5.59
CA ILE A 288 19.39 4.78 6.75
C ILE A 288 19.67 4.03 8.05
N ILE A 289 19.26 2.77 8.16
CA ILE A 289 19.49 1.95 9.35
C ILE A 289 20.99 1.85 9.63
N ILE A 290 21.81 1.55 8.63
CA ILE A 290 23.28 1.45 8.79
C ILE A 290 23.85 2.76 9.33
N ILE A 291 23.47 3.90 8.72
CA ILE A 291 23.94 5.22 9.16
C ILE A 291 23.50 5.51 10.60
N ARG A 292 22.23 5.25 10.95
CA ARG A 292 21.71 5.51 12.30
C ARG A 292 22.31 4.57 13.35
N LEU A 293 22.48 3.29 13.04
CA LEU A 293 23.12 2.32 13.92
C LEU A 293 24.58 2.71 14.19
N TYR A 294 25.31 3.16 13.17
CA TYR A 294 26.65 3.70 13.36
C TYR A 294 26.68 4.84 14.38
N PHE A 295 25.75 5.80 14.29
CA PHE A 295 25.65 6.89 15.27
C PHE A 295 25.24 6.41 16.66
N VAL A 296 24.32 5.46 16.76
CA VAL A 296 23.92 4.85 18.03
C VAL A 296 25.12 4.15 18.68
N ILE A 297 25.90 3.38 17.92
CA ILE A 297 27.10 2.69 18.41
C ILE A 297 28.16 3.68 18.89
N LEU A 298 28.52 4.68 18.07
CA LEU A 298 29.49 5.72 18.47
C LEU A 298 29.11 6.38 19.78
N ALA A 299 27.83 6.66 19.93
CA ALA A 299 27.32 7.35 21.07
C ALA A 299 27.22 6.40 22.29
N LEU A 300 26.90 5.11 22.11
CA LEU A 300 26.96 4.10 23.19
C LEU A 300 28.38 3.89 23.72
N LEU A 301 29.38 3.98 22.83
CA LEU A 301 30.80 3.91 23.18
C LEU A 301 31.32 5.20 23.84
N GLN A 302 30.45 6.21 24.07
CA GLN A 302 30.79 7.51 24.65
C GLN A 302 31.91 8.26 23.89
N ILE A 303 32.12 7.92 22.62
CA ILE A 303 33.13 8.56 21.75
C ILE A 303 32.69 10.01 21.41
N LYS A 304 31.40 10.31 21.55
CA LYS A 304 30.81 11.64 21.40
C LYS A 304 29.88 11.91 22.59
N GLU A 305 29.73 13.18 22.96
CA GLU A 305 28.79 13.57 24.01
C GLU A 305 27.40 12.98 23.72
N PRO A 306 26.88 12.13 24.61
CA PRO A 306 25.66 11.40 24.36
C PRO A 306 24.47 12.35 24.49
N ASN A 307 23.94 12.83 23.36
CA ASN A 307 22.62 13.43 23.38
C ASN A 307 21.59 12.30 23.47
N ASN A 308 21.21 11.91 24.70
CA ASN A 308 20.28 10.83 25.03
C ASN A 308 19.00 10.83 24.15
N MET A 309 18.54 12.00 23.71
CA MET A 309 17.38 12.13 22.84
C MET A 309 17.59 11.64 21.41
N ILE A 310 18.80 11.75 20.84
CA ILE A 310 19.13 11.22 19.51
C ILE A 310 18.96 9.70 19.47
N TYR A 311 19.29 9.01 20.57
CA TYR A 311 19.11 7.56 20.68
C TYR A 311 17.64 7.16 20.72
N VAL A 312 16.82 7.89 21.48
CA VAL A 312 15.38 7.65 21.54
C VAL A 312 14.76 7.86 20.16
N CYS A 313 15.13 8.95 19.47
CA CYS A 313 14.73 9.21 18.08
C CYS A 313 15.15 8.05 17.15
N ALA A 314 16.43 7.68 17.16
CA ALA A 314 16.96 6.63 16.30
C ALA A 314 16.30 5.27 16.58
N GLY A 315 16.04 4.94 17.86
CA GLY A 315 15.36 3.73 18.28
C GLY A 315 13.91 3.67 17.78
N ILE A 316 13.13 4.75 17.95
CA ILE A 316 11.75 4.83 17.46
C ILE A 316 11.70 4.67 15.94
N VAL A 317 12.59 5.36 15.21
CA VAL A 317 12.55 5.26 13.75
C VAL A 317 13.00 3.88 13.27
N ASN A 318 14.09 3.35 13.82
CA ASN A 318 14.57 2.01 13.45
C ASN A 318 13.53 0.95 13.78
N GLY A 319 12.87 1.03 14.94
CA GLY A 319 11.76 0.15 15.31
C GLY A 319 10.60 0.23 14.31
N SER A 320 10.26 1.44 13.86
CA SER A 320 9.23 1.65 12.85
C SER A 320 9.59 1.04 11.49
N ILE A 321 10.84 1.16 11.05
CA ILE A 321 11.33 0.56 9.81
C ILE A 321 11.34 -0.97 9.91
N ILE A 322 11.79 -1.53 11.04
CA ILE A 322 11.78 -2.97 11.28
C ILE A 322 10.33 -3.51 11.24
N PHE A 323 9.40 -2.83 11.91
CA PHE A 323 7.98 -3.18 11.85
C PHE A 323 7.45 -3.20 10.41
N LEU A 324 7.79 -2.18 9.62
CA LEU A 324 7.38 -2.09 8.22
C LEU A 324 7.92 -3.26 7.38
N LEU A 325 9.20 -3.60 7.53
CA LEU A 325 9.83 -4.72 6.85
C LEU A 325 9.23 -6.07 7.28
N LEU A 326 8.92 -6.25 8.57
CA LEU A 326 8.25 -7.45 9.07
C LEU A 326 6.83 -7.60 8.50
N VAL A 327 6.05 -6.53 8.44
CA VAL A 327 4.70 -6.54 7.85
C VAL A 327 4.78 -6.90 6.36
N PHE A 328 5.71 -6.29 5.64
CA PHE A 328 5.94 -6.54 4.23
C PHE A 328 6.33 -8.01 3.98
N THR A 329 7.41 -8.48 4.61
CA THR A 329 7.93 -9.85 4.44
C THR A 329 6.91 -10.91 4.88
N SER A 330 6.17 -10.69 5.97
CA SER A 330 5.10 -11.58 6.42
C SER A 330 3.99 -11.67 5.37
N THR A 331 3.59 -10.54 4.79
CA THR A 331 2.55 -10.52 3.75
C THR A 331 3.02 -11.24 2.49
N VAL A 332 4.23 -10.94 2.00
CA VAL A 332 4.80 -11.60 0.81
C VAL A 332 4.93 -13.10 1.02
N THR A 333 5.51 -13.53 2.15
CA THR A 333 5.69 -14.96 2.49
C THR A 333 4.36 -15.70 2.54
N LYS A 334 3.31 -15.04 3.05
CA LYS A 334 1.97 -15.60 3.09
C LYS A 334 1.37 -15.72 1.69
N THR A 335 1.58 -14.72 0.84
CA THR A 335 1.14 -14.75 -0.55
C THR A 335 1.83 -15.84 -1.36
N THR A 336 3.13 -16.03 -1.21
CA THR A 336 3.88 -17.05 -1.97
C THR A 336 3.55 -18.49 -1.58
N LYS A 337 2.96 -18.71 -0.40
CA LYS A 337 2.51 -20.04 0.06
C LYS A 337 1.10 -20.40 -0.39
N GLU A 338 0.33 -19.41 -0.87
CA GLU A 338 -1.06 -19.56 -1.33
C GLU A 338 -1.10 -19.73 -2.84
#